data_AF-A0A8I1UVI6-F1
#
_entry.id   AF-A0A8I1UVI6-F1
#
_cell.length_a   1.000
_cell.length_b   1.000
_cell.length_c   1.000
_cell.angle_alpha   90.00
_cell.angle_beta   90.00
_cell.angle_gamma   90.00
#
_symmetry.space_group_name_H-M   'P 1'
#
loop_
_entity.id
_entity.type
_entity.pdbx_description
1 polymer ?
#
loop_
_entity_poly.entity_id
_entity_poly.type
_entity_poly.pdbx_seq_one_letter_code
_entity_poly.pdbx_strand_id
1 'polypeptide(L)'
;MNDSRKVGGSERKRFRFTRPLALTAVAAGAVVLALAVAVPASAAPSPSITVSPSTGLSNGQTVTVKGSGYAANVGVNVVECAANASGASGCDINTFKPVTASSSGTFTLSFKVAEMFGTTDCTKVACVINGAAGTTPSAPTGTSAPLKFGAVVSTPATAPTSASTTPTSSSTTPTSISVEPTSTSITSSSSAVVPTAVNSGNGTPPNAGMVAGGVALLVLGGAALILLAMGRRRHALHR
;
A
#
# COMPACT_ATOMS: atom_id res chain seq x y z
N MET A 1 65.50 44.85 -8.93
CA MET A 1 66.40 45.22 -7.83
C MET A 1 65.59 46.01 -6.81
N ASN A 2 65.10 45.36 -5.74
CA ASN A 2 64.70 46.08 -4.54
C ASN A 2 64.87 45.16 -3.33
N ASP A 3 65.69 45.66 -2.42
CA ASP A 3 65.74 45.48 -0.97
C ASP A 3 65.72 44.08 -0.33
N SER A 4 66.89 43.70 0.18
CA SER A 4 67.09 42.66 1.19
C SER A 4 67.61 43.29 2.48
N ARG A 5 67.03 42.83 3.58
CA ARG A 5 67.48 42.86 4.99
C ARG A 5 67.03 44.07 5.82
N LYS A 6 66.11 43.79 6.76
CA LYS A 6 66.30 44.21 8.14
C LYS A 6 65.90 43.12 9.13
N VAL A 7 66.90 42.67 9.88
CA VAL A 7 66.83 41.79 11.05
C VAL A 7 66.61 42.67 12.28
N GLY A 8 65.77 42.21 13.19
CA GLY A 8 65.60 42.76 14.54
C GLY A 8 64.18 42.50 15.02
N GLY A 9 63.91 42.03 16.23
CA GLY A 9 64.73 41.65 17.37
C GLY A 9 63.73 41.07 18.38
N SER A 10 64.13 40.01 19.07
CA SER A 10 63.31 39.34 20.08
C SER A 10 63.03 40.26 21.26
N GLU A 11 61.76 40.46 21.63
CA GLU A 11 61.46 40.76 23.04
C GLU A 11 60.07 40.31 23.48
N ARG A 12 60.09 39.12 24.08
CA ARG A 12 59.35 38.66 25.26
C ARG A 12 58.27 39.63 25.79
N LYS A 13 57.06 39.10 25.98
CA LYS A 13 56.40 39.07 27.29
C LYS A 13 55.19 38.14 27.26
N ARG A 14 55.44 36.92 27.74
CA ARG A 14 54.40 35.96 28.14
C ARG A 14 53.72 36.52 29.38
N PHE A 15 52.56 37.13 29.21
CA PHE A 15 51.71 37.48 30.35
C PHE A 15 50.80 36.29 30.66
N ARG A 16 51.33 35.39 31.50
CA ARG A 16 50.52 34.40 32.19
C ARG A 16 49.84 35.10 33.36
N PHE A 17 48.53 35.35 33.22
CA PHE A 17 47.68 35.66 34.36
C PHE A 17 46.56 34.63 34.47
N THR A 18 46.91 33.60 35.24
CA THR A 18 46.02 32.66 35.91
C THR A 18 45.17 33.42 36.92
N ARG A 19 43.84 33.37 36.84
CA ARG A 19 42.90 33.64 37.96
C ARG A 19 41.57 32.89 37.76
N PRO A 20 40.87 32.53 38.86
CA PRO A 20 40.40 31.17 39.11
C PRO A 20 38.88 30.98 38.99
N LEU A 21 38.48 29.70 39.15
CA LEU A 21 37.12 29.14 39.24
C LEU A 21 36.02 30.13 39.68
N ALA A 22 35.00 30.27 38.84
CA ALA A 22 33.65 30.59 39.29
C ALA A 22 32.84 29.29 39.39
N LEU A 23 32.43 28.96 40.61
CA LEU A 23 31.44 27.94 40.93
C LEU A 23 30.06 28.31 40.34
N THR A 24 29.23 27.26 40.20
CA THR A 24 27.75 27.21 40.26
C THR A 24 26.99 27.02 38.94
N ALA A 25 26.56 25.77 38.71
CA ALA A 25 25.19 25.42 38.32
C ALA A 25 24.98 23.91 38.51
N VAL A 26 24.44 23.51 39.66
CA VAL A 26 23.90 22.15 39.86
C VAL A 26 22.43 22.16 39.44
N ALA A 27 22.08 21.20 38.58
CA ALA A 27 20.75 20.65 38.29
C ALA A 27 19.71 21.62 37.68
N ALA A 28 18.86 21.23 36.73
CA ALA A 28 18.31 19.91 36.49
C ALA A 28 18.28 19.63 34.98
N GLY A 29 18.98 18.58 34.57
CA GLY A 29 18.73 17.97 33.27
C GLY A 29 17.32 17.39 33.30
N ALA A 30 16.39 18.02 32.58
CA ALA A 30 15.10 17.40 32.30
C ALA A 30 15.37 16.17 31.42
N VAL A 31 15.45 15.00 32.05
CA VAL A 31 15.35 13.72 31.35
C VAL A 31 13.92 13.65 30.85
N VAL A 32 13.66 14.19 29.66
CA VAL A 32 12.42 13.96 28.95
C VAL A 32 12.48 12.52 28.51
N LEU A 33 11.90 11.64 29.31
CA LEU A 33 11.68 10.25 28.96
C LEU A 33 10.70 10.24 27.78
N ALA A 34 11.24 10.25 26.56
CA ALA A 34 10.45 10.11 25.36
C ALA A 34 9.85 8.70 25.37
N LEU A 35 8.62 8.58 25.88
CA LEU A 35 7.81 7.39 25.68
C LEU A 35 7.53 7.32 24.17
N ALA A 36 8.32 6.52 23.46
CA ALA A 36 8.01 6.11 22.11
C ALA A 36 6.74 5.26 22.19
N VAL A 37 5.58 5.90 22.04
CA VAL A 37 4.33 5.20 21.80
C VAL A 37 4.49 4.55 20.43
N ALA A 38 4.77 3.24 20.43
CA ALA A 38 4.75 2.45 19.22
C ALA A 38 3.30 2.43 18.72
N VAL A 39 2.98 3.32 17.78
CA VAL A 39 1.75 3.21 16.99
C VAL A 39 1.85 1.90 16.21
N PRO A 40 0.92 0.95 16.42
CA PRO A 40 0.95 -0.30 15.67
C PRO A 40 0.82 0.04 14.18
N ALA A 41 1.83 -0.33 13.39
CA ALA A 41 1.72 -0.26 11.95
C ALA A 41 0.63 -1.25 11.53
N SER A 42 -0.53 -0.74 11.11
CA SER A 42 -1.56 -1.57 10.51
C SER A 42 -0.97 -2.21 9.26
N ALA A 43 -0.91 -3.54 9.21
CA ALA A 43 -0.46 -4.25 8.04
C ALA A 43 -1.34 -3.85 6.84
N ALA A 44 -0.72 -3.46 5.73
CA ALA A 44 -1.45 -3.16 4.52
C ALA A 44 -2.26 -4.40 4.09
N PRO A 45 -3.51 -4.24 3.64
CA PRO A 45 -4.30 -5.36 3.15
C PRO A 45 -3.55 -6.08 2.02
N SER A 46 -3.58 -7.41 2.03
CA SER A 46 -3.00 -8.20 0.96
C SER A 46 -3.83 -8.07 -0.33
N PRO A 47 -3.21 -7.97 -1.51
CA PRO A 47 -3.93 -7.80 -2.76
C PRO A 47 -4.78 -9.03 -3.10
N SER A 48 -5.98 -8.78 -3.62
CA SER A 48 -6.96 -9.80 -4.00
C SER A 48 -7.67 -9.39 -5.30
N ILE A 49 -8.08 -10.39 -6.09
CA ILE A 49 -8.88 -10.20 -7.30
C ILE A 49 -10.04 -11.20 -7.32
N THR A 50 -11.19 -10.75 -7.80
CA THR A 50 -12.40 -11.57 -7.96
C THR A 50 -13.03 -11.29 -9.32
N VAL A 51 -13.73 -12.29 -9.86
CA VAL A 51 -14.35 -12.23 -11.19
C VAL A 51 -15.80 -12.69 -11.08
N SER A 52 -16.72 -11.97 -11.75
CA SER A 52 -18.14 -12.31 -11.78
C SER A 52 -18.76 -12.03 -13.15
N PRO A 53 -19.40 -13.01 -13.80
CA PRO A 53 -19.35 -14.45 -13.48
C PRO A 53 -17.95 -15.01 -13.68
N SER A 54 -17.58 -16.09 -12.98
CA SER A 54 -16.30 -16.80 -13.12
C SER A 54 -16.45 -18.23 -13.64
N THR A 55 -17.67 -18.72 -13.74
CA THR A 55 -18.00 -20.05 -14.25
C THR A 55 -19.12 -19.92 -15.27
N GLY A 56 -19.29 -20.95 -16.09
CA GLY A 56 -20.36 -20.90 -17.08
C GLY A 56 -20.03 -20.03 -18.27
N LEU A 57 -18.74 -19.78 -18.50
CA LEU A 57 -18.30 -18.74 -19.40
C LEU A 57 -18.36 -19.21 -20.85
N SER A 58 -18.73 -18.29 -21.73
CA SER A 58 -18.61 -18.45 -23.18
C SER A 58 -17.43 -17.65 -23.72
N ASN A 59 -16.87 -18.07 -24.84
CA ASN A 59 -15.83 -17.30 -25.54
C ASN A 59 -16.29 -15.86 -25.80
N GLY A 60 -15.46 -14.89 -25.42
CA GLY A 60 -15.74 -13.48 -25.61
C GLY A 60 -16.79 -12.89 -24.68
N GLN A 61 -17.22 -13.63 -23.65
CA GLN A 61 -18.08 -13.08 -22.62
C GLN A 61 -17.37 -11.97 -21.84
N THR A 62 -18.10 -10.91 -21.54
CA THR A 62 -17.61 -9.86 -20.64
C THR A 62 -17.92 -10.23 -19.20
N VAL A 63 -16.89 -10.26 -18.36
CA VAL A 63 -16.97 -10.45 -16.90
C VAL A 63 -16.61 -9.16 -16.18
N THR A 64 -17.05 -9.03 -14.93
CA THR A 64 -16.63 -7.95 -14.04
C THR A 64 -15.47 -8.44 -13.18
N VAL A 65 -14.36 -7.72 -13.22
CA VAL A 65 -13.18 -7.98 -12.40
C VAL A 65 -13.10 -6.91 -11.31
N LYS A 66 -12.95 -7.34 -10.05
CA LYS A 66 -12.76 -6.44 -8.91
C LYS A 66 -11.45 -6.76 -8.21
N GLY A 67 -10.65 -5.74 -7.97
CA GLY A 67 -9.42 -5.84 -7.17
C GLY A 67 -9.51 -5.03 -5.89
N SER A 68 -8.86 -5.52 -4.83
CA SER A 68 -8.72 -4.84 -3.54
C SER A 68 -7.36 -5.13 -2.92
N GLY A 69 -6.95 -4.33 -1.94
CA GLY A 69 -5.66 -4.52 -1.24
C GLY A 69 -4.43 -4.13 -2.06
N TYR A 70 -4.60 -3.40 -3.16
CA TYR A 70 -3.47 -2.84 -3.92
C TYR A 70 -2.98 -1.55 -3.27
N ALA A 71 -1.73 -1.16 -3.54
CA ALA A 71 -1.24 0.15 -3.13
C ALA A 71 -2.07 1.27 -3.78
N ALA A 72 -2.31 2.36 -3.04
CA ALA A 72 -3.08 3.50 -3.54
C ALA A 72 -2.46 4.08 -4.81
N ASN A 73 -3.29 4.34 -5.83
CA ASN A 73 -2.88 4.93 -7.11
C ASN A 73 -1.84 4.10 -7.91
N VAL A 74 -1.66 2.81 -7.59
CA VAL A 74 -0.73 1.93 -8.32
C VAL A 74 -1.35 1.45 -9.63
N GLY A 75 -0.53 1.32 -10.67
CA GLY A 75 -0.91 0.63 -11.90
C GLY A 75 -1.00 -0.89 -11.68
N VAL A 76 -2.05 -1.50 -12.19
CA VAL A 76 -2.32 -2.94 -12.16
C VAL A 76 -2.62 -3.41 -13.58
N ASN A 77 -1.99 -4.51 -14.00
CA ASN A 77 -2.34 -5.19 -15.25
C ASN A 77 -3.24 -6.36 -14.93
N VAL A 78 -4.43 -6.36 -15.52
CA VAL A 78 -5.37 -7.46 -15.48
C VAL A 78 -5.23 -8.25 -16.78
N VAL A 79 -4.91 -9.54 -16.70
CA VAL A 79 -4.62 -10.38 -17.86
C VAL A 79 -5.16 -11.80 -17.65
N GLU A 80 -5.63 -12.42 -18.71
CA GLU A 80 -6.02 -13.83 -18.71
C GLU A 80 -4.80 -14.72 -18.95
N CYS A 81 -4.63 -15.77 -18.14
CA CYS A 81 -3.50 -16.68 -18.21
C CYS A 81 -3.92 -18.13 -17.99
N ALA A 82 -3.12 -19.06 -18.52
CA ALA A 82 -3.12 -20.44 -18.04
C ALA A 82 -2.71 -20.44 -16.56
N ALA A 83 -3.38 -21.24 -15.73
CA ALA A 83 -3.16 -21.24 -14.28
C ALA A 83 -1.73 -21.65 -13.88
N ASN A 84 -1.06 -22.44 -14.72
CA ASN A 84 0.33 -22.89 -14.52
C ASN A 84 1.36 -22.06 -15.31
N ALA A 85 0.98 -20.89 -15.84
CA ALA A 85 1.89 -20.03 -16.57
C ALA A 85 3.02 -19.52 -15.66
N SER A 86 4.26 -19.67 -16.09
CA SER A 86 5.46 -19.18 -15.40
C SER A 86 6.02 -17.88 -15.98
N GLY A 87 5.41 -17.37 -17.06
CA GLY A 87 5.82 -16.17 -17.76
C GLY A 87 4.76 -15.66 -18.72
N ALA A 88 5.06 -14.55 -19.39
CA ALA A 88 4.14 -13.86 -20.30
C ALA A 88 3.59 -14.73 -21.44
N SER A 89 4.35 -15.73 -21.89
CA SER A 89 3.93 -16.66 -22.96
C SER A 89 2.72 -17.53 -22.60
N GLY A 90 2.42 -17.70 -21.31
CA GLY A 90 1.24 -18.41 -20.84
C GLY A 90 0.00 -17.52 -20.65
N CYS A 91 0.05 -16.26 -21.10
CA CYS A 91 -1.01 -15.28 -20.93
C CYS A 91 -1.45 -14.67 -22.26
N ASP A 92 -2.69 -14.18 -22.33
CA ASP A 92 -3.17 -13.37 -23.45
C ASP A 92 -2.70 -11.91 -23.33
N ILE A 93 -1.40 -11.71 -23.57
CA ILE A 93 -0.75 -10.39 -23.47
C ILE A 93 -1.24 -9.37 -24.50
N ASN A 94 -2.04 -9.76 -25.50
CA ASN A 94 -2.56 -8.84 -26.50
C ASN A 94 -3.86 -8.16 -26.04
N THR A 95 -4.58 -8.75 -25.08
CA THR A 95 -5.91 -8.28 -24.66
C THR A 95 -5.96 -7.77 -23.22
N PHE A 96 -4.81 -7.75 -22.52
CA PHE A 96 -4.71 -7.27 -21.15
C PHE A 96 -5.31 -5.86 -20.96
N LYS A 97 -5.68 -5.57 -19.72
CA LYS A 97 -6.31 -4.31 -19.33
C LYS A 97 -5.49 -3.66 -18.21
N PRO A 98 -4.79 -2.54 -18.50
CA PRO A 98 -4.22 -1.72 -17.45
C PRO A 98 -5.32 -0.98 -16.71
N VAL A 99 -5.21 -0.89 -15.38
CA VAL A 99 -6.09 -0.12 -14.51
C VAL A 99 -5.28 0.50 -13.38
N THR A 100 -5.66 1.70 -12.95
CA THR A 100 -5.06 2.32 -11.77
C THR A 100 -5.95 2.05 -10.56
N ALA A 101 -5.38 1.47 -9.50
CA ALA A 101 -6.10 1.31 -8.24
C ALA A 101 -6.44 2.69 -7.66
N SER A 102 -7.59 2.82 -7.03
CA SER A 102 -8.02 4.05 -6.36
C SER A 102 -7.13 4.40 -5.16
N SER A 103 -7.40 5.53 -4.52
CA SER A 103 -6.77 5.92 -3.26
C SER A 103 -7.02 4.93 -2.12
N SER A 104 -8.06 4.09 -2.20
CA SER A 104 -8.35 3.01 -1.26
C SER A 104 -7.78 1.65 -1.67
N GLY A 105 -6.99 1.59 -2.76
CA GLY A 105 -6.38 0.33 -3.20
C GLY A 105 -7.34 -0.63 -3.91
N THR A 106 -8.40 -0.08 -4.53
CA THR A 106 -9.47 -0.86 -5.17
C THR A 106 -9.62 -0.51 -6.65
N PHE A 107 -10.10 -1.44 -7.45
CA PHE A 107 -10.54 -1.16 -8.83
C PHE A 107 -11.71 -2.07 -9.23
N THR A 108 -12.44 -1.67 -10.27
CA THR A 108 -13.43 -2.51 -10.95
C THR A 108 -13.35 -2.24 -12.45
N LEU A 109 -13.36 -3.29 -13.26
CA LEU A 109 -13.37 -3.16 -14.72
C LEU A 109 -14.14 -4.29 -15.39
N SER A 110 -14.58 -4.04 -16.62
CA SER A 110 -15.10 -5.07 -17.52
C SER A 110 -13.96 -5.70 -18.29
N PHE A 111 -13.90 -7.03 -18.30
CA PHE A 111 -12.87 -7.81 -18.99
C PHE A 111 -13.53 -8.81 -19.93
N LYS A 112 -13.07 -8.90 -21.18
CA LYS A 112 -13.57 -9.87 -22.16
C LYS A 112 -12.71 -11.12 -22.09
N VAL A 113 -13.27 -12.23 -21.62
CA VAL A 113 -12.53 -13.50 -21.50
C VAL A 113 -12.48 -14.23 -22.84
N ALA A 114 -11.48 -15.08 -23.04
CA ALA A 114 -11.30 -15.88 -24.25
C ALA A 114 -11.16 -17.37 -23.90
N GLU A 115 -11.93 -18.24 -24.57
CA GLU A 115 -11.76 -19.69 -24.41
C GLU A 115 -10.38 -20.15 -24.90
N MET A 116 -9.85 -19.47 -25.91
CA MET A 116 -8.60 -19.79 -26.58
C MET A 116 -7.75 -18.54 -26.75
N PHE A 117 -6.46 -18.64 -26.42
CA PHE A 117 -5.45 -17.63 -26.77
C PHE A 117 -4.10 -18.32 -26.98
N GLY A 118 -3.37 -17.92 -28.03
CA GLY A 118 -2.17 -18.65 -28.45
C GLY A 118 -2.48 -20.14 -28.64
N THR A 119 -1.79 -21.00 -27.89
CA THR A 119 -2.02 -22.46 -27.86
C THR A 119 -2.82 -22.93 -26.63
N THR A 120 -3.24 -22.01 -25.77
CA THR A 120 -3.97 -22.33 -24.53
C THR A 120 -5.45 -22.52 -24.84
N ASP A 121 -6.02 -23.62 -24.37
CA ASP A 121 -7.46 -23.92 -24.41
C ASP A 121 -8.03 -23.99 -23.00
N CYS A 122 -8.71 -22.94 -22.57
CA CYS A 122 -9.32 -22.82 -21.24
C CYS A 122 -10.53 -23.73 -21.02
N THR A 123 -10.98 -24.46 -22.05
CA THR A 123 -11.95 -25.56 -21.91
C THR A 123 -11.26 -26.88 -21.57
N LYS A 124 -9.94 -26.98 -21.77
CA LYS A 124 -9.12 -28.19 -21.51
C LYS A 124 -8.16 -28.03 -20.35
N VAL A 125 -7.67 -26.81 -20.11
CA VAL A 125 -6.76 -26.48 -18.99
C VAL A 125 -7.39 -25.44 -18.07
N ALA A 126 -6.87 -25.34 -16.84
CA ALA A 126 -7.30 -24.30 -15.92
C ALA A 126 -6.77 -22.92 -16.38
N CYS A 127 -7.66 -21.94 -16.42
CA CYS A 127 -7.32 -20.54 -16.71
C CYS A 127 -7.74 -19.62 -15.55
N VAL A 128 -7.08 -18.47 -15.47
CA VAL A 128 -7.28 -17.47 -14.42
C VAL A 128 -7.24 -16.06 -15.00
N ILE A 129 -7.89 -15.12 -14.33
CA ILE A 129 -7.57 -13.70 -14.42
C ILE A 129 -6.51 -13.39 -13.37
N ASN A 130 -5.34 -12.94 -13.81
CA ASN A 130 -4.26 -12.44 -12.97
C ASN A 130 -4.33 -10.92 -12.86
N GLY A 131 -4.16 -10.39 -11.64
CA GLY A 131 -3.96 -8.97 -11.37
C GLY A 131 -2.60 -8.73 -10.73
N ALA A 132 -1.67 -8.15 -11.49
CA ALA A 132 -0.32 -7.86 -11.02
C ALA A 132 -0.06 -6.35 -10.98
N ALA A 133 0.44 -5.84 -9.86
CA ALA A 133 0.91 -4.46 -9.77
C ALA A 133 2.18 -4.27 -10.63
N GLY A 134 2.27 -3.13 -11.33
CA GLY A 134 3.36 -2.80 -12.25
C GLY A 134 2.88 -2.47 -13.65
N THR A 135 3.81 -2.42 -14.61
CA THR A 135 3.54 -2.02 -16.01
C THR A 135 3.64 -3.18 -17.01
N THR A 136 4.09 -4.35 -16.57
CA THR A 136 4.31 -5.52 -17.43
C THR A 136 3.29 -6.62 -17.13
N PRO A 137 2.45 -7.04 -18.10
CA PRO A 137 1.58 -8.20 -17.92
C PRO A 137 2.43 -9.48 -17.85
N SER A 138 2.40 -10.20 -16.72
CA SER A 138 3.11 -11.47 -16.56
C SER A 138 2.43 -12.37 -15.53
N ALA A 139 2.63 -13.69 -15.66
CA ALA A 139 1.92 -14.69 -14.89
C ALA A 139 2.32 -14.89 -13.41
N PRO A 140 3.58 -14.71 -12.95
CA PRO A 140 3.95 -15.24 -11.63
C PRO A 140 3.84 -14.27 -10.44
N THR A 141 3.67 -12.96 -10.64
CA THR A 141 3.83 -11.96 -9.55
C THR A 141 2.53 -11.37 -9.00
N GLY A 142 1.36 -11.91 -9.38
CA GLY A 142 0.05 -11.32 -9.07
C GLY A 142 -0.90 -12.23 -8.31
N THR A 143 -2.06 -11.67 -7.96
CA THR A 143 -3.22 -12.42 -7.41
C THR A 143 -4.06 -12.97 -8.57
N SER A 144 -4.74 -14.09 -8.37
CA SER A 144 -5.45 -14.79 -9.43
C SER A 144 -6.88 -15.18 -9.05
N ALA A 145 -7.80 -15.08 -9.98
CA ALA A 145 -9.16 -15.60 -9.87
C ALA A 145 -9.43 -16.64 -10.96
N PRO A 146 -9.93 -17.85 -10.61
CA PRO A 146 -10.15 -18.93 -11.58
C PRO A 146 -11.32 -18.64 -12.51
N LEU A 147 -11.20 -19.15 -13.74
CA LEU A 147 -12.24 -19.14 -14.76
C LEU A 147 -12.67 -20.57 -15.11
N LYS A 148 -13.96 -20.77 -15.40
CA LYS A 148 -14.47 -22.01 -15.99
C LYS A 148 -15.40 -21.71 -17.16
N PHE A 149 -15.01 -22.18 -18.34
CA PHE A 149 -15.80 -22.09 -19.56
C PHE A 149 -16.74 -23.28 -19.74
N GLY A 150 -17.73 -23.11 -20.62
CA GLY A 150 -18.79 -24.07 -20.89
C GLY A 150 -20.08 -23.75 -20.14
N ALA A 151 -21.16 -24.47 -20.43
CA ALA A 151 -22.47 -24.16 -19.87
C ALA A 151 -22.47 -24.27 -18.34
N VAL A 152 -22.82 -23.16 -17.66
CA VAL A 152 -23.48 -23.28 -16.36
C VAL A 152 -24.88 -23.79 -16.65
N VAL A 153 -25.25 -24.92 -16.06
CA VAL A 153 -26.66 -25.15 -15.78
C VAL A 153 -27.04 -23.99 -14.87
N SER A 154 -27.69 -22.98 -15.43
CA SER A 154 -28.25 -21.86 -14.68
C SER A 154 -29.27 -22.46 -13.71
N THR A 155 -28.84 -22.83 -12.51
CA THR A 155 -29.78 -22.96 -11.42
C THR A 155 -30.29 -21.54 -11.20
N PRO A 156 -31.58 -21.25 -11.46
CA PRO A 156 -32.11 -19.92 -11.24
C PRO A 156 -31.79 -19.55 -9.80
N ALA A 157 -31.21 -18.37 -9.58
CA ALA A 157 -31.07 -17.81 -8.26
C ALA A 157 -32.44 -17.95 -7.59
N THR A 158 -32.53 -18.77 -6.55
CA THR A 158 -33.70 -18.80 -5.69
C THR A 158 -33.87 -17.37 -5.24
N ALA A 159 -34.84 -16.66 -5.81
CA ALA A 159 -35.27 -15.37 -5.31
C ALA A 159 -35.42 -15.57 -3.79
N PRO A 160 -34.87 -14.69 -2.94
CA PRO A 160 -35.19 -14.76 -1.53
C PRO A 160 -36.71 -14.65 -1.45
N THR A 161 -37.38 -15.76 -1.19
CA THR A 161 -38.78 -15.81 -0.82
C THR A 161 -38.86 -15.04 0.48
N SER A 162 -39.04 -13.72 0.39
CA SER A 162 -39.54 -12.92 1.50
C SER A 162 -40.92 -13.47 1.78
N ALA A 163 -40.98 -14.43 2.71
CA ALA A 163 -42.21 -14.81 3.36
C ALA A 163 -42.75 -13.55 4.05
N SER A 164 -43.67 -12.87 3.38
CA SER A 164 -44.56 -11.89 3.96
C SER A 164 -45.50 -12.66 4.89
N THR A 165 -45.06 -12.92 6.11
CA THR A 165 -45.97 -13.36 7.18
C THR A 165 -46.84 -12.17 7.55
N THR A 166 -48.02 -12.12 6.96
CA THR A 166 -49.18 -11.36 7.44
C THR A 166 -49.53 -11.86 8.86
N PRO A 167 -49.49 -11.04 9.92
CA PRO A 167 -50.26 -11.35 11.10
C PRO A 167 -51.67 -10.75 10.94
N THR A 168 -52.63 -11.61 10.63
CA THR A 168 -54.04 -11.36 10.93
C THR A 168 -54.19 -11.35 12.45
N SER A 169 -54.55 -10.22 13.04
CA SER A 169 -55.13 -10.18 14.39
C SER A 169 -56.12 -9.02 14.49
N SER A 170 -57.36 -9.42 14.69
CA SER A 170 -58.54 -8.59 14.82
C SER A 170 -58.67 -8.03 16.24
N SER A 171 -59.17 -6.79 16.32
CA SER A 171 -60.02 -6.25 17.39
C SER A 171 -59.44 -6.07 18.81
N THR A 172 -59.20 -4.82 19.20
CA THR A 172 -60.02 -4.12 20.23
C THR A 172 -59.57 -2.66 20.40
N THR A 173 -60.51 -1.74 20.17
CA THR A 173 -60.52 -0.34 20.65
C THR A 173 -61.27 -0.33 22.00
N PRO A 174 -61.17 0.66 22.94
CA PRO A 174 -60.38 1.90 23.05
C PRO A 174 -59.57 2.03 24.37
N THR A 175 -58.70 3.05 24.49
CA THR A 175 -58.74 4.06 25.57
C THR A 175 -57.76 5.19 25.23
N SER A 176 -58.31 6.40 25.14
CA SER A 176 -57.61 7.65 24.88
C SER A 176 -56.86 8.11 26.13
N ILE A 177 -55.57 8.40 26.00
CA ILE A 177 -54.88 9.35 26.88
C ILE A 177 -53.96 10.20 26.01
N SER A 178 -54.43 11.41 25.75
CA SER A 178 -53.70 12.48 25.07
C SER A 178 -52.63 13.03 26.02
N VAL A 179 -51.36 12.89 25.66
CA VAL A 179 -50.29 13.76 26.15
C VAL A 179 -49.40 14.10 24.95
N GLU A 180 -49.59 15.32 24.45
CA GLU A 180 -48.72 16.01 23.51
C GLU A 180 -47.35 16.25 24.16
N PRO A 181 -46.25 16.02 23.43
CA PRO A 181 -45.19 17.01 23.49
C PRO A 181 -44.90 17.59 22.10
N THR A 182 -45.12 18.89 22.02
CA THR A 182 -44.61 19.83 21.03
C THR A 182 -43.17 19.47 20.65
N SER A 183 -42.94 19.10 19.39
CA SER A 183 -41.60 19.00 18.82
C SER A 183 -41.50 19.88 17.58
N THR A 184 -40.84 20.99 17.84
CA THR A 184 -40.47 22.10 16.98
C THR A 184 -39.81 21.61 15.68
N SER A 185 -40.43 21.94 14.56
CA SER A 185 -39.84 21.81 13.22
C SER A 185 -38.68 22.79 13.07
N ILE A 186 -37.44 22.29 13.03
CA ILE A 186 -36.29 23.03 12.49
C ILE A 186 -36.09 22.65 11.03
N THR A 187 -36.60 23.51 10.15
CA THR A 187 -36.26 23.60 8.74
C THR A 187 -34.80 24.05 8.60
N SER A 188 -33.90 23.13 8.22
CA SER A 188 -32.55 23.51 7.79
C SER A 188 -32.51 23.55 6.26
N SER A 189 -32.79 24.74 5.73
CA SER A 189 -32.54 25.12 4.35
C SER A 189 -31.05 25.41 4.19
N SER A 190 -30.32 24.64 3.38
CA SER A 190 -28.98 25.01 2.95
C SER A 190 -28.68 24.36 1.60
N SER A 191 -29.08 25.04 0.53
CA SER A 191 -28.63 24.75 -0.83
C SER A 191 -28.00 26.00 -1.44
N ALA A 192 -26.71 25.83 -1.75
CA ALA A 192 -25.98 26.40 -2.88
C ALA A 192 -25.79 27.93 -2.95
N VAL A 193 -24.60 28.37 -2.55
CA VAL A 193 -23.88 29.40 -3.33
C VAL A 193 -22.46 28.91 -3.62
N VAL A 194 -22.19 28.93 -4.92
CA VAL A 194 -21.01 28.57 -5.70
C VAL A 194 -19.71 29.23 -5.20
N PRO A 195 -18.60 28.48 -5.04
CA PRO A 195 -17.27 29.08 -5.11
C PRO A 195 -16.68 28.92 -6.52
N THR A 196 -16.42 30.06 -7.15
CA THR A 196 -15.69 30.23 -8.41
C THR A 196 -14.26 29.69 -8.29
N ALA A 197 -13.89 28.80 -9.20
CA ALA A 197 -12.51 28.35 -9.37
C ALA A 197 -11.66 29.45 -10.00
N VAL A 198 -10.63 29.90 -9.29
CA VAL A 198 -9.48 30.60 -9.87
C VAL A 198 -8.35 29.59 -10.05
N ASN A 199 -8.03 29.28 -11.31
CA ASN A 199 -6.87 28.48 -11.69
C ASN A 199 -5.73 29.43 -12.05
N SER A 200 -4.63 29.40 -11.30
CA SER A 200 -3.34 29.97 -11.71
C SER A 200 -2.23 29.39 -10.82
N GLY A 201 -1.29 28.68 -11.43
CA GLY A 201 -0.06 28.28 -10.75
C GLY A 201 0.63 27.08 -11.38
N ASN A 202 1.47 27.35 -12.38
CA ASN A 202 2.57 26.48 -12.78
C ASN A 202 3.39 26.04 -11.54
N GLY A 203 3.58 24.73 -11.36
CA GLY A 203 4.48 24.17 -10.36
C GLY A 203 5.05 22.84 -10.83
N THR A 204 6.25 22.90 -11.39
CA THR A 204 7.14 21.80 -11.76
C THR A 204 7.33 20.81 -10.59
N PRO A 205 7.25 19.48 -10.78
CA PRO A 205 7.56 18.55 -9.69
C PRO A 205 9.08 18.35 -9.55
N PRO A 206 9.69 18.58 -8.37
CA PRO A 206 11.00 18.01 -8.07
C PRO A 206 10.83 16.55 -7.65
N ASN A 207 11.20 15.68 -8.58
CA ASN A 207 11.85 14.41 -8.34
C ASN A 207 13.04 14.54 -7.36
N ALA A 208 12.86 14.13 -6.10
CA ALA A 208 13.90 13.51 -5.27
C ALA A 208 13.35 13.25 -3.85
N GLY A 209 13.06 11.99 -3.55
CA GLY A 209 12.62 11.56 -2.23
C GLY A 209 12.92 10.08 -2.01
N MET A 210 14.17 9.67 -2.22
CA MET A 210 14.72 8.47 -1.59
C MET A 210 14.61 8.66 -0.08
N VAL A 211 13.56 8.14 0.55
CA VAL A 211 13.56 7.97 2.00
C VAL A 211 14.29 6.67 2.27
N ALA A 212 15.53 6.83 2.71
CA ALA A 212 16.40 5.78 3.19
C ALA A 212 15.75 5.01 4.36
N GLY A 213 15.03 3.93 4.04
CA GLY A 213 14.76 2.84 4.96
C GLY A 213 16.02 2.00 5.07
N GLY A 214 16.94 2.40 5.95
CA GLY A 214 18.27 1.78 6.02
C GLY A 214 19.01 2.04 7.32
N VAL A 215 18.34 1.90 8.47
CA VAL A 215 19.03 1.63 9.74
C VAL A 215 18.81 0.15 10.08
N ALA A 216 19.43 -0.71 9.26
CA ALA A 216 19.61 -2.11 9.60
C ALA A 216 20.87 -2.23 10.45
N LEU A 217 20.66 -2.47 11.75
CA LEU A 217 21.52 -3.16 12.70
C LEU A 217 22.90 -3.63 12.18
N LEU A 218 23.94 -2.87 12.49
CA LEU A 218 25.33 -3.37 12.55
C LEU A 218 25.79 -3.42 14.02
N VAL A 219 25.12 -4.23 14.84
CA VAL A 219 25.56 -4.54 16.21
C VAL A 219 25.48 -6.04 16.49
N LEU A 220 25.92 -6.89 15.56
CA LEU A 220 26.24 -8.31 15.84
C LEU A 220 27.33 -8.85 14.88
N GLY A 221 28.41 -8.08 14.65
CA GLY A 221 29.55 -8.50 13.80
C GLY A 221 30.94 -8.35 14.43
N GLY A 222 31.03 -7.79 15.65
CA GLY A 222 32.32 -7.45 16.27
C GLY A 222 33.05 -8.59 16.98
N ALA A 223 32.36 -9.67 17.34
CA ALA A 223 32.97 -10.77 18.12
C ALA A 223 33.62 -11.86 17.24
N ALA A 224 33.13 -12.08 16.01
CA ALA A 224 33.64 -13.13 15.12
C ALA A 224 34.95 -12.75 14.39
N LEU A 225 35.15 -11.46 14.09
CA LEU A 225 36.37 -10.98 13.42
C LEU A 225 37.61 -10.98 14.34
N ILE A 226 37.43 -10.85 15.65
CA ILE A 226 38.54 -10.88 16.62
C ILE A 226 39.04 -12.32 16.83
N LEU A 227 38.17 -13.34 16.76
CA LEU A 227 38.57 -14.74 16.90
C LEU A 227 39.29 -15.30 15.65
N LEU A 228 38.93 -14.83 14.44
CA LEU A 228 39.62 -15.21 13.21
C LEU A 228 41.04 -14.64 13.09
N ALA A 229 41.31 -13.48 13.72
CA ALA A 229 42.66 -12.89 13.78
C ALA A 229 43.61 -13.62 14.75
N MET A 230 43.08 -14.24 15.82
CA MET A 230 43.89 -15.01 16.78
C MET A 230 44.17 -16.45 16.32
N GLY A 231 43.27 -17.05 15.53
CA GLY A 231 43.47 -18.39 14.96
C GLY A 231 44.62 -18.47 13.95
N ARG A 232 44.76 -17.47 13.07
CA ARG A 232 45.84 -17.45 12.07
C ARG A 232 47.24 -17.25 12.67
N ARG A 233 47.36 -16.60 13.83
CA ARG A 233 48.66 -16.42 14.50
C ARG A 233 49.21 -17.71 15.12
N ARG A 234 48.35 -18.65 15.53
CA ARG A 234 48.78 -19.92 16.13
C ARG A 234 49.35 -20.91 15.09
N HIS A 235 48.94 -20.81 13.84
CA HIS A 235 49.46 -21.66 12.76
C HIS A 235 50.83 -21.23 12.20
N ALA A 236 51.31 -20.02 12.52
CA ALA A 236 52.63 -19.55 12.09
C ALA A 236 53.78 -19.94 13.05
N LEU A 237 53.48 -20.58 14.18
CA LEU A 237 54.47 -21.00 15.19
C LEU A 237 54.72 -22.51 15.22
N HIS A 238 54.05 -23.28 14.37
CA HIS A 238 54.19 -24.74 14.28
C HIS A 238 54.60 -25.24 12.88
N ARG A 239 55.31 -24.41 12.09
CA ARG A 239 56.04 -24.85 10.91
C ARG A 239 57.47 -24.35 10.96
#